data_AF-A0A0C3S737-F1
#
_entry.id   AF-A0A0C3S737-F1
#
_cell.length_a   1.000
_cell.length_b   1.000
_cell.length_c   1.000
_cell.angle_alpha   90.00
_cell.angle_beta   90.00
_cell.angle_gamma   90.00
#
_symmetry.space_group_name_H-M   'P 1'
#
loop_
_entity.id
_entity.type
_entity.pdbx_description
1 polymer ?
#
loop_
_entity_poly.entity_id
_entity_poly.type
_entity_poly.pdbx_seq_one_letter_code
_entity_poly.pdbx_strand_id
1 'polypeptide(L)'
;MFISNILIQVLFAAAAVAVPTTHSLGGQLAARTDEASPPHIFDLDYAGAFISGQKNEFNQITAEFNVPSAKPPAGNPIQSAASAVIGFDRFTNSAFFLVVGTRIALNRGATSYTNFYEWTRRDGLVVARGTFPDVNVKANDELRILVQATSATSAVLTLTKNSGEQTQTQRVSVPGAALNLQEPDWFVRAEGSLPLARIGDVAYDGAHATEKSGATVGPLDDRATVVNIRRGDVTVTETDLGGESVTIRFTQ
;
A
#
# COMPACT_ATOMS: atom_id res chain seq x y z
N MET A 1 24.98 46.93 39.93
CA MET A 1 26.45 46.73 39.99
C MET A 1 26.69 45.34 40.55
N PHE A 2 27.28 44.35 39.91
CA PHE A 2 27.99 44.22 38.64
C PHE A 2 27.59 42.87 38.01
N ILE A 3 27.47 42.87 36.68
CA ILE A 3 27.36 41.69 35.82
C ILE A 3 28.77 41.07 35.70
N SER A 4 28.88 39.74 35.68
CA SER A 4 30.00 39.08 34.99
C SER A 4 29.65 37.67 34.54
N ASN A 5 29.52 37.55 33.22
CA ASN A 5 29.67 36.31 32.45
C ASN A 5 31.12 35.82 32.55
N ILE A 6 31.32 34.52 32.75
CA ILE A 6 32.53 33.85 32.27
C ILE A 6 32.11 32.60 31.49
N LEU A 7 32.32 32.69 30.18
CA LEU A 7 32.33 31.63 29.20
C LEU A 7 33.70 30.91 29.32
N ILE A 8 33.72 29.58 29.43
CA ILE A 8 34.96 28.81 29.22
C ILE A 8 34.66 27.73 28.17
N GLN A 9 35.29 27.89 27.01
CA GLN A 9 35.48 26.86 26.00
C GLN A 9 36.69 26.01 26.35
N VAL A 10 36.58 24.68 26.28
CA VAL A 10 37.72 23.73 26.20
C VAL A 10 37.24 22.56 25.33
N LEU A 11 37.60 22.55 24.04
CA LEU A 11 38.73 21.85 23.40
C LEU A 11 38.36 20.41 22.99
N PHE A 12 38.17 20.22 21.69
CA PHE A 12 38.09 18.90 21.04
C PHE A 12 39.47 18.24 21.05
N ALA A 13 39.57 17.04 21.63
CA ALA A 13 40.70 16.15 21.42
C ALA A 13 40.28 15.03 20.44
N ALA A 14 40.79 15.10 19.21
CA ALA A 14 40.72 14.00 18.27
C ALA A 14 41.78 12.95 18.63
N ALA A 15 41.35 11.78 19.12
CA ALA A 15 42.22 10.63 19.24
C ALA A 15 42.27 9.91 17.89
N ALA A 16 43.37 10.08 17.15
CA ALA A 16 43.72 9.20 16.06
C ALA A 16 44.19 7.87 16.64
N VAL A 17 43.38 6.82 16.52
CA VAL A 17 43.81 5.45 16.84
C VAL A 17 44.50 4.89 15.61
N ALA A 18 45.82 4.75 15.70
CA ALA A 18 46.60 3.96 14.76
C ALA A 18 46.31 2.48 15.00
N VAL A 19 45.76 1.79 13.98
CA VAL A 19 45.58 0.34 13.99
C VAL A 19 46.84 -0.31 13.41
N PRO A 20 47.50 -1.25 14.11
CA PRO A 20 48.64 -1.97 13.57
C PRO A 20 48.22 -2.97 12.51
N THR A 21 48.94 -2.98 11.39
CA THR A 21 48.88 -4.01 10.35
C THR A 21 49.67 -5.24 10.81
N THR A 22 48.96 -6.33 11.06
CA THR A 22 49.57 -7.68 11.12
C THR A 22 48.73 -8.66 10.32
N HIS A 23 49.36 -9.25 9.30
CA HIS A 23 48.83 -10.33 8.48
C HIS A 23 48.73 -11.63 9.30
N SER A 24 47.53 -12.23 9.35
CA SER A 24 47.39 -13.69 9.31
C SER A 24 45.97 -14.09 8.87
N LEU A 25 45.95 -14.99 7.88
CA LEU A 25 44.89 -15.86 7.38
C LEU A 25 43.67 -16.09 8.30
N GLY A 26 42.47 -16.01 7.71
CA GLY A 26 41.26 -16.63 8.26
C GLY A 26 40.14 -15.62 8.54
N GLY A 27 39.30 -15.38 7.54
CA GLY A 27 38.11 -14.55 7.71
C GLY A 27 37.67 -13.96 6.39
N GLN A 28 37.24 -14.80 5.45
CA GLN A 28 36.30 -14.32 4.46
C GLN A 28 35.10 -13.78 5.23
N LEU A 29 34.98 -12.45 5.26
CA LEU A 29 33.72 -11.75 5.39
C LEU A 29 32.84 -12.22 4.23
N ALA A 30 32.15 -13.33 4.45
CA ALA A 30 31.15 -13.85 3.55
C ALA A 30 29.78 -13.70 4.24
N ALA A 31 28.86 -13.16 3.45
CA ALA A 31 27.43 -13.05 3.69
C ALA A 31 27.00 -12.06 4.79
N ARG A 32 26.85 -10.80 4.38
CA ARG A 32 25.52 -10.19 4.56
C ARG A 32 24.56 -11.17 3.88
N THR A 33 23.81 -11.91 4.69
CA THR A 33 22.64 -12.64 4.20
C THR A 33 21.78 -11.62 3.48
N ASP A 34 21.53 -11.89 2.20
CA ASP A 34 20.47 -11.27 1.43
C ASP A 34 19.26 -11.10 2.34
N GLU A 35 18.71 -9.88 2.44
CA GLU A 35 17.30 -9.78 2.81
C GLU A 35 16.59 -10.70 1.82
N ALA A 36 16.04 -11.80 2.32
CA ALA A 36 15.31 -12.72 1.47
C ALA A 36 14.25 -11.88 0.78
N SER A 37 14.35 -11.75 -0.55
CA SER A 37 13.38 -10.96 -1.29
C SER A 37 11.99 -11.52 -0.97
N PRO A 38 10.99 -10.64 -0.78
CA PRO A 38 9.63 -11.07 -0.47
C PRO A 38 9.19 -12.17 -1.43
N PRO A 39 8.47 -13.20 -0.96
CA PRO A 39 7.87 -14.18 -1.86
C PRO A 39 7.03 -13.47 -2.92
N HIS A 40 7.20 -13.88 -4.17
CA HIS A 40 6.41 -13.41 -5.30
C HIS A 40 5.35 -14.44 -5.67
N ILE A 41 4.09 -14.01 -5.74
CA ILE A 41 2.98 -14.79 -6.28
C ILE A 41 2.39 -14.10 -7.51
N PHE A 42 1.80 -14.90 -8.41
CA PHE A 42 1.14 -14.40 -9.61
C PHE A 42 -0.36 -14.60 -9.50
N ASP A 43 -1.11 -13.53 -9.74
CA ASP A 43 -2.57 -13.54 -9.81
C ASP A 43 -3.02 -13.03 -11.18
N LEU A 44 -4.24 -13.38 -11.61
CA LEU A 44 -4.79 -12.80 -12.83
C LEU A 44 -5.33 -11.40 -12.57
N ASP A 45 -5.77 -11.03 -11.38
CA ASP A 45 -6.53 -9.78 -11.22
C ASP A 45 -5.91 -8.78 -10.25
N TYR A 46 -4.77 -9.11 -9.63
CA TYR A 46 -4.17 -8.29 -8.57
C TYR A 46 -2.66 -8.11 -8.72
N ALA A 47 -2.18 -6.89 -8.46
CA ALA A 47 -0.77 -6.56 -8.30
C ALA A 47 -0.58 -5.69 -7.07
N GLY A 48 0.47 -5.89 -6.29
CA GLY A 48 0.73 -5.11 -5.09
C GLY A 48 1.48 -5.91 -4.04
N ALA A 49 1.29 -5.52 -2.79
CA ALA A 49 1.94 -6.17 -1.67
C ALA A 49 1.02 -6.26 -0.46
N PHE A 50 1.25 -7.25 0.38
CA PHE A 50 0.57 -7.42 1.64
C PHE A 50 1.53 -7.97 2.70
N ILE A 51 1.20 -7.79 3.98
CA ILE A 51 1.98 -8.32 5.11
C ILE A 51 1.14 -9.38 5.81
N SER A 52 1.68 -10.57 6.04
CA SER A 52 0.96 -11.64 6.75
C SER A 52 1.18 -11.58 8.26
N GLY A 53 0.12 -11.33 9.02
CA GLY A 53 0.11 -11.41 10.48
C GLY A 53 -0.78 -12.51 11.04
N GLN A 54 -0.90 -12.51 12.35
CA GLN A 54 -1.88 -13.28 13.10
C GLN A 54 -3.28 -12.67 12.98
N LYS A 55 -4.30 -13.49 13.20
CA LYS A 55 -5.67 -13.00 13.31
C LYS A 55 -5.76 -11.90 14.37
N ASN A 56 -6.38 -10.79 14.00
CA ASN A 56 -6.65 -9.64 14.84
C ASN A 56 -5.40 -8.86 15.26
N GLU A 57 -4.32 -8.96 14.48
CA GLU A 57 -3.05 -8.28 14.75
C GLU A 57 -3.08 -6.80 14.37
N PHE A 58 -3.64 -6.45 13.21
CA PHE A 58 -3.64 -5.10 12.69
C PHE A 58 -4.94 -4.35 13.02
N ASN A 59 -4.88 -3.03 13.05
CA ASN A 59 -6.07 -2.17 13.17
C ASN A 59 -6.02 -0.91 12.32
N GLN A 60 -4.89 -0.61 11.69
CA GLN A 60 -4.76 0.55 10.82
C GLN A 60 -3.90 0.23 9.60
N ILE A 61 -4.25 0.81 8.46
CA ILE A 61 -3.43 0.84 7.25
C ILE A 61 -3.59 2.21 6.60
N THR A 62 -2.49 2.74 6.07
CA THR A 62 -2.51 4.00 5.33
C THR A 62 -1.50 3.98 4.19
N ALA A 63 -1.77 4.78 3.17
CA ALA A 63 -0.82 5.19 2.15
C ALA A 63 -1.36 6.43 1.45
N GLU A 64 -0.49 7.06 0.68
CA GLU A 64 -0.80 8.12 -0.26
C GLU A 64 -0.40 7.69 -1.66
N PHE A 65 -1.16 8.08 -2.67
CA PHE A 65 -0.77 7.85 -4.06
C PHE A 65 -1.32 8.96 -4.96
N ASN A 66 -0.65 9.19 -6.08
CA ASN A 66 -1.20 10.01 -7.14
C ASN A 66 -2.26 9.23 -7.91
N VAL A 67 -3.47 9.78 -8.02
CA VAL A 67 -4.58 9.16 -8.74
C VAL A 67 -4.15 8.92 -10.20
N PRO A 68 -4.08 7.65 -10.64
CA PRO A 68 -3.46 7.30 -11.91
C PRO A 68 -4.24 7.85 -13.11
N SER A 69 -3.52 8.23 -14.17
CA SER A 69 -4.15 8.54 -15.46
C SER A 69 -4.46 7.26 -16.23
N ALA A 70 -5.61 7.18 -16.88
CA ALA A 70 -6.03 5.99 -17.60
C ALA A 70 -5.82 6.13 -19.11
N LYS A 71 -5.30 5.08 -19.76
CA LYS A 71 -5.24 4.95 -21.21
C LYS A 71 -5.97 3.67 -21.65
N PRO A 72 -6.62 3.66 -22.83
CA PRO A 72 -7.15 2.42 -23.38
C PRO A 72 -6.04 1.38 -23.50
N PRO A 73 -6.29 0.11 -23.14
CA PRO A 73 -5.33 -0.95 -23.42
C PRO A 73 -5.18 -1.16 -24.93
N ALA A 74 -4.15 -1.90 -25.32
CA ALA A 74 -3.94 -2.26 -26.73
C ALA A 74 -5.21 -2.92 -27.30
N GLY A 75 -5.57 -2.57 -28.53
CA GLY A 75 -6.83 -3.00 -29.17
C GLY A 75 -8.03 -2.09 -28.93
N ASN A 76 -7.89 -1.00 -28.15
CA ASN A 76 -8.90 0.05 -27.96
C ASN A 76 -10.30 -0.49 -27.58
N PRO A 77 -10.44 -1.26 -26.50
CA PRO A 77 -11.76 -1.71 -26.08
C PRO A 77 -12.64 -0.51 -25.73
N ILE A 78 -13.94 -0.68 -25.97
CA ILE A 78 -14.96 0.32 -25.66
C ILE A 78 -14.95 0.64 -24.16
N GLN A 79 -14.62 -0.35 -23.32
CA GLN A 79 -14.57 -0.22 -21.86
C GLN A 79 -13.35 -0.92 -21.28
N SER A 80 -12.75 -0.32 -20.26
CA SER A 80 -11.72 -0.93 -19.41
C SER A 80 -11.74 -0.27 -18.04
N ALA A 81 -11.28 -0.96 -17.01
CA ALA A 81 -11.20 -0.38 -15.67
C ALA A 81 -10.08 -1.03 -14.85
N ALA A 82 -9.62 -0.27 -13.86
CA ALA A 82 -8.73 -0.72 -12.82
C ALA A 82 -9.03 0.09 -11.55
N SER A 83 -8.64 -0.41 -10.40
CA SER A 83 -8.73 0.33 -9.15
C SER A 83 -7.41 0.29 -8.40
N ALA A 84 -6.98 1.43 -7.88
CA ALA A 84 -5.90 1.54 -6.90
C ALA A 84 -6.55 1.59 -5.51
N VAL A 85 -6.26 0.58 -4.68
CA VAL A 85 -6.90 0.40 -3.38
C VAL A 85 -5.88 0.06 -2.29
N ILE A 86 -6.28 0.29 -1.05
CA ILE A 86 -5.66 -0.29 0.15
C ILE A 86 -6.73 -0.98 0.98
N GLY A 87 -6.36 -1.91 1.84
CA GLY A 87 -7.35 -2.69 2.54
C GLY A 87 -6.83 -3.66 3.58
N PHE A 88 -7.74 -4.53 3.98
CA PHE A 88 -7.46 -5.67 4.83
C PHE A 88 -7.99 -6.96 4.21
N ASP A 89 -7.20 -8.02 4.37
CA ASP A 89 -7.56 -9.43 4.26
C ASP A 89 -7.89 -9.94 2.85
N ARG A 90 -7.39 -9.27 1.80
CA ARG A 90 -7.70 -9.65 0.41
C ARG A 90 -7.10 -11.00 -0.01
N PHE A 91 -5.85 -11.28 0.34
CA PHE A 91 -5.00 -12.33 -0.25
C PHE A 91 -4.93 -13.62 0.59
N THR A 92 -4.90 -13.54 1.92
CA THR A 92 -4.95 -14.67 2.85
C THR A 92 -6.32 -15.37 2.84
N ASN A 93 -6.52 -16.48 3.56
CA ASN A 93 -7.78 -17.26 3.59
C ASN A 93 -8.93 -16.65 4.41
N SER A 94 -9.06 -15.32 4.44
CA SER A 94 -10.09 -14.61 5.19
C SER A 94 -11.48 -14.68 4.56
N ALA A 95 -12.52 -14.85 5.36
CA ALA A 95 -13.90 -14.97 4.85
C ALA A 95 -14.42 -13.67 4.23
N PHE A 96 -13.97 -12.53 4.75
CA PHE A 96 -14.30 -11.19 4.29
C PHE A 96 -13.03 -10.36 4.16
N PHE A 97 -13.08 -9.36 3.28
CA PHE A 97 -12.05 -8.36 3.08
C PHE A 97 -12.68 -6.97 2.92
N LEU A 98 -11.91 -5.94 3.23
CA LEU A 98 -12.31 -4.54 3.09
C LEU A 98 -11.30 -3.84 2.19
N VAL A 99 -11.78 -3.12 1.19
CA VAL A 99 -10.93 -2.27 0.34
C VAL A 99 -11.47 -0.85 0.30
N VAL A 100 -10.56 0.11 0.16
CA VAL A 100 -10.86 1.53 0.00
C VAL A 100 -9.92 2.10 -1.07
N GLY A 101 -10.47 2.88 -2.00
CA GLY A 101 -9.63 3.50 -3.02
C GLY A 101 -10.40 4.15 -4.15
N THR A 102 -9.74 4.26 -5.29
CA THR A 102 -10.28 4.93 -6.48
C THR A 102 -10.41 3.94 -7.60
N ARG A 103 -11.63 3.81 -8.11
CA ARG A 103 -11.91 3.13 -9.38
C ARG A 103 -11.70 4.10 -10.53
N ILE A 104 -10.98 3.63 -11.54
CA ILE A 104 -10.68 4.35 -12.77
C ILE A 104 -11.31 3.56 -13.91
N ALA A 105 -12.31 4.14 -14.57
CA ALA A 105 -13.01 3.49 -15.67
C ALA A 105 -12.90 4.32 -16.95
N LEU A 106 -12.53 3.68 -18.05
CA LEU A 106 -12.64 4.23 -19.38
C LEU A 106 -13.88 3.69 -20.07
N ASN A 107 -14.65 4.57 -20.68
CA ASN A 107 -15.78 4.22 -21.54
C ASN A 107 -15.77 5.15 -22.76
N ARG A 108 -15.56 4.59 -23.95
CA ARG A 108 -15.51 5.34 -25.23
C ARG A 108 -14.56 6.55 -25.19
N GLY A 109 -13.40 6.38 -24.57
CA GLY A 109 -12.38 7.44 -24.45
C GLY A 109 -12.62 8.45 -23.32
N ALA A 110 -13.79 8.44 -22.67
CA ALA A 110 -14.02 9.22 -21.46
C ALA A 110 -13.52 8.45 -20.23
N THR A 111 -12.79 9.13 -19.35
CA THR A 111 -12.32 8.55 -18.08
C THR A 111 -13.16 9.08 -16.93
N SER A 112 -13.61 8.20 -16.04
CA SER A 112 -14.29 8.53 -14.80
C SER A 112 -13.52 7.98 -13.60
N TYR A 113 -13.50 8.76 -12.53
CA TYR A 113 -12.91 8.38 -11.25
C TYR A 113 -14.01 8.26 -10.20
N THR A 114 -13.97 7.22 -9.38
CA THR A 114 -14.95 7.03 -8.31
C THR A 114 -14.24 6.53 -7.07
N ASN A 115 -14.24 7.35 -6.02
CA ASN A 115 -13.76 6.96 -4.71
C ASN A 115 -14.80 6.09 -4.01
N PHE A 116 -14.36 4.95 -3.49
CA PHE A 116 -15.26 3.94 -2.94
C PHE A 116 -14.65 3.16 -1.78
N TYR A 117 -15.52 2.47 -1.06
CA TYR A 117 -15.15 1.33 -0.23
C TYR A 117 -16.03 0.13 -0.56
N GLU A 118 -15.50 -1.07 -0.38
CA GLU A 118 -16.22 -2.33 -0.51
C GLU A 118 -15.84 -3.27 0.62
N TRP A 119 -16.86 -3.81 1.29
CA TRP A 119 -16.76 -4.92 2.21
C TRP A 119 -17.32 -6.16 1.53
N THR A 120 -16.47 -7.14 1.30
CA THR A 120 -16.75 -8.20 0.34
C THR A 120 -16.42 -9.54 0.95
N ARG A 121 -17.29 -10.53 0.72
CA ARG A 121 -17.03 -11.93 1.07
C ARG A 121 -16.07 -12.54 0.04
N ARG A 122 -15.29 -13.55 0.43
CA ARG A 122 -14.30 -14.21 -0.43
C ARG A 122 -14.86 -14.68 -1.78
N ASP A 123 -16.12 -15.06 -1.84
CA ASP A 123 -16.80 -15.48 -3.07
C ASP A 123 -17.24 -14.32 -3.99
N GLY A 124 -16.86 -13.08 -3.67
CA GLY A 124 -17.14 -11.88 -4.46
C GLY A 124 -18.46 -11.19 -4.10
N LEU A 125 -19.24 -11.72 -3.14
CA LEU A 125 -20.46 -11.05 -2.69
C LEU A 125 -20.10 -9.79 -1.88
N VAL A 126 -20.37 -8.62 -2.46
CA VAL A 126 -20.25 -7.32 -1.78
C VAL A 126 -21.40 -7.19 -0.79
N VAL A 127 -21.09 -7.19 0.51
CA VAL A 127 -22.07 -7.10 1.61
C VAL A 127 -22.28 -5.67 2.11
N ALA A 128 -21.31 -4.78 1.88
CA ALA A 128 -21.47 -3.34 2.05
C ALA A 128 -20.61 -2.58 1.06
N ARG A 129 -21.07 -1.42 0.61
CA ARG A 129 -20.32 -0.51 -0.26
C ARG A 129 -20.77 0.92 -0.06
N GLY A 130 -19.92 1.86 -0.42
CA GLY A 130 -20.28 3.28 -0.51
C GLY A 130 -19.25 4.07 -1.29
N THR A 131 -19.55 5.35 -1.50
CA THR A 131 -18.71 6.29 -2.24
C THR A 131 -18.33 7.48 -1.36
N PHE A 132 -17.29 8.22 -1.75
CA PHE A 132 -16.86 9.45 -1.07
C PHE A 132 -17.18 10.69 -1.94
N PRO A 133 -18.44 11.18 -1.96
CA PRO A 133 -18.85 12.28 -2.84
C PRO A 133 -18.22 13.64 -2.52
N ASP A 134 -17.71 13.83 -1.30
CA ASP A 134 -17.09 15.09 -0.88
C ASP A 134 -15.59 15.14 -1.24
N VAL A 135 -15.05 14.06 -1.81
CA VAL A 135 -13.67 13.98 -2.30
C VAL A 135 -13.71 13.66 -3.79
N ASN A 136 -13.68 14.71 -4.60
CA ASN A 136 -13.67 14.62 -6.06
C ASN A 136 -12.24 14.59 -6.57
N VAL A 137 -11.84 13.49 -7.22
CA VAL A 137 -10.49 13.28 -7.75
C VAL A 137 -10.47 13.22 -9.27
N LYS A 138 -9.33 13.58 -9.83
CA LYS A 138 -8.93 13.38 -11.24
C LYS A 138 -7.48 12.88 -11.29
N ALA A 139 -7.01 12.53 -12.49
CA ALA A 139 -5.62 12.16 -12.70
C ALA A 139 -4.65 13.18 -12.08
N ASN A 140 -3.60 12.66 -11.44
CA ASN A 140 -2.53 13.40 -10.76
C ASN A 140 -2.94 14.19 -9.52
N ASP A 141 -4.19 14.09 -9.06
CA ASP A 141 -4.48 14.51 -7.69
C ASP A 141 -3.82 13.52 -6.72
N GLU A 142 -3.28 14.03 -5.62
CA GLU A 142 -2.76 13.22 -4.53
C GLU A 142 -3.94 12.75 -3.66
N LEU A 143 -3.99 11.46 -3.34
CA LEU A 143 -5.01 10.88 -2.48
C LEU A 143 -4.35 10.08 -1.36
N ARG A 144 -4.55 10.54 -0.13
CA ARG A 144 -4.23 9.78 1.08
C ARG A 144 -5.44 9.02 1.59
N ILE A 145 -5.23 7.75 1.90
CA ILE A 145 -6.25 6.87 2.48
C ILE A 145 -5.78 6.42 3.86
N LEU A 146 -6.67 6.48 4.83
CA LEU A 146 -6.50 5.92 6.16
C LEU A 146 -7.69 5.02 6.48
N VAL A 147 -7.42 3.75 6.74
CA VAL A 147 -8.42 2.78 7.21
C VAL A 147 -8.10 2.41 8.65
N GLN A 148 -9.03 2.64 9.56
CA GLN A 148 -8.92 2.30 10.97
C GLN A 148 -10.02 1.32 11.35
N ALA A 149 -9.70 0.03 11.48
CA ALA A 149 -10.61 -0.98 11.98
C ALA A 149 -10.85 -0.79 13.49
N THR A 150 -12.06 -0.40 13.87
CA THR A 150 -12.46 -0.25 15.27
C THR A 150 -12.91 -1.58 15.88
N SER A 151 -13.30 -2.54 15.04
CA SER A 151 -13.50 -3.95 15.38
C SER A 151 -13.35 -4.81 14.12
N ALA A 152 -13.48 -6.13 14.24
CA ALA A 152 -13.53 -7.02 13.08
C ALA A 152 -14.71 -6.72 12.12
N THR A 153 -15.75 -6.02 12.58
CA THR A 153 -16.96 -5.72 11.78
C THR A 153 -17.20 -4.23 11.62
N SER A 154 -16.25 -3.37 11.98
CA SER A 154 -16.42 -1.91 11.86
C SER A 154 -15.10 -1.19 11.60
N ALA A 155 -15.17 -0.13 10.79
CA ALA A 155 -14.01 0.68 10.43
C ALA A 155 -14.38 2.15 10.27
N VAL A 156 -13.38 3.02 10.47
CA VAL A 156 -13.39 4.44 10.11
C VAL A 156 -12.48 4.61 8.91
N LEU A 157 -13.04 5.12 7.81
CA LEU A 157 -12.36 5.28 6.53
C LEU A 157 -12.22 6.78 6.26
N THR A 158 -11.01 7.25 6.01
CA THR A 158 -10.75 8.66 5.70
C THR A 158 -10.01 8.76 4.38
N LEU A 159 -10.55 9.58 3.46
CA LEU A 159 -9.88 10.00 2.24
C LEU A 159 -9.54 11.48 2.35
N THR A 160 -8.32 11.83 2.00
CA THR A 160 -7.82 13.21 1.97
C THR A 160 -7.15 13.46 0.62
N LYS A 161 -7.66 14.43 -0.13
CA LYS A 161 -7.12 14.86 -1.42
C LYS A 161 -6.19 16.07 -1.25
N ASN A 162 -5.09 16.10 -2.00
CA ASN A 162 -4.14 17.21 -2.14
C ASN A 162 -3.82 17.85 -0.79
N SER A 163 -3.25 17.06 0.12
CA SER A 163 -2.85 17.53 1.45
C SER A 163 -3.94 18.28 2.25
N GLY A 164 -5.22 17.89 2.12
CA GLY A 164 -6.32 18.41 2.95
C GLY A 164 -7.32 19.31 2.25
N GLU A 165 -7.15 19.59 0.95
CA GLU A 165 -8.09 20.40 0.16
C GLU A 165 -9.52 19.86 0.25
N GLN A 166 -9.68 18.54 0.17
CA GLN A 166 -10.95 17.86 0.40
C GLN A 166 -10.69 16.66 1.30
N THR A 167 -11.54 16.46 2.30
CA THR A 167 -11.47 15.31 3.21
C THR A 167 -12.86 14.81 3.51
N GLN A 168 -13.03 13.50 3.48
CA GLN A 168 -14.26 12.86 3.93
C GLN A 168 -13.93 11.65 4.79
N THR A 169 -14.64 11.54 5.91
CA THR A 169 -14.58 10.40 6.81
C THR A 169 -15.90 9.66 6.83
N GLN A 170 -15.85 8.34 6.69
CA GLN A 170 -17.01 7.46 6.81
C GLN A 170 -16.81 6.47 7.95
N ARG A 171 -17.89 6.16 8.66
CA ARG A 171 -17.94 5.09 9.66
C ARG A 171 -18.80 3.98 9.10
N VAL A 172 -18.22 2.79 9.00
CA VAL A 172 -18.87 1.61 8.43
C VAL A 172 -18.96 0.53 9.50
N SER A 173 -20.11 -0.12 9.59
CA SER A 173 -20.36 -1.27 10.48
C SER A 173 -21.15 -2.32 9.71
N VAL A 174 -20.64 -3.54 9.65
CA VAL A 174 -21.21 -4.68 8.91
C VAL A 174 -21.30 -5.90 9.84
N PRO A 175 -22.31 -5.95 10.73
CA PRO A 175 -22.50 -7.09 11.64
C PRO A 175 -22.58 -8.41 10.87
N GLY A 176 -21.87 -9.44 11.35
CA GLY A 176 -21.84 -10.77 10.71
C GLY A 176 -20.83 -10.93 9.57
N ALA A 177 -20.12 -9.87 9.18
CA ALA A 177 -19.09 -9.90 8.14
C ALA A 177 -17.68 -9.63 8.70
N ALA A 178 -17.22 -10.46 9.63
CA ALA A 178 -15.97 -10.21 10.33
C ALA A 178 -14.73 -10.34 9.43
N LEU A 179 -13.92 -9.29 9.39
CA LEU A 179 -12.53 -9.30 8.95
C LEU A 179 -11.68 -10.13 9.93
N ASN A 180 -10.58 -10.69 9.44
CA ASN A 180 -9.57 -11.28 10.31
C ASN A 180 -8.58 -10.23 10.82
N LEU A 181 -8.41 -9.10 10.12
CA LEU A 181 -7.46 -8.03 10.44
C LEU A 181 -6.03 -8.56 10.61
N GLN A 182 -5.64 -9.44 9.70
CA GLN A 182 -4.35 -10.13 9.73
C GLN A 182 -3.47 -9.75 8.54
N GLU A 183 -4.00 -9.00 7.58
CA GLU A 183 -3.30 -8.73 6.35
C GLU A 183 -3.62 -7.32 5.85
N PRO A 184 -2.79 -6.31 6.15
CA PRO A 184 -2.83 -5.04 5.45
C PRO A 184 -2.33 -5.24 4.01
N ASP A 185 -3.03 -4.66 3.05
CA ASP A 185 -2.73 -4.78 1.62
C ASP A 185 -2.75 -3.42 0.88
N TRP A 186 -1.78 -3.23 -0.03
CA TRP A 186 -1.70 -2.10 -0.96
C TRP A 186 -1.61 -2.65 -2.37
N PHE A 187 -2.64 -2.43 -3.19
CA PHE A 187 -2.74 -3.15 -4.45
C PHE A 187 -3.61 -2.48 -5.51
N VAL A 188 -3.28 -2.76 -6.77
CA VAL A 188 -4.11 -2.50 -7.94
C VAL A 188 -4.90 -3.76 -8.28
N ARG A 189 -6.15 -3.58 -8.70
CA ARG A 189 -6.99 -4.68 -9.21
C ARG A 189 -7.62 -4.42 -10.57
N ALA A 190 -7.78 -5.49 -11.34
CA ALA A 190 -8.72 -5.55 -12.45
C ALA A 190 -10.18 -5.55 -11.93
N GLU A 191 -11.11 -5.03 -12.73
CA GLU A 191 -12.50 -4.83 -12.33
C GLU A 191 -13.45 -5.82 -13.03
N GLY A 192 -13.71 -6.96 -12.38
CA GLY A 192 -14.64 -7.98 -12.85
C GLY A 192 -14.25 -8.52 -14.23
N SER A 193 -15.20 -8.53 -15.18
CA SER A 193 -14.95 -8.98 -16.55
C SER A 193 -14.39 -7.90 -17.48
N LEU A 194 -14.17 -6.68 -16.98
CA LEU A 194 -13.63 -5.61 -17.81
C LEU A 194 -12.13 -5.83 -18.07
N PRO A 195 -11.65 -5.52 -19.28
CA PRO A 195 -10.22 -5.47 -19.53
C PRO A 195 -9.52 -4.53 -18.53
N LEU A 196 -8.35 -4.95 -18.07
CA LEU A 196 -7.49 -4.14 -17.20
C LEU A 196 -7.12 -2.86 -17.94
N ALA A 197 -7.51 -1.70 -17.39
CA ALA A 197 -7.11 -0.41 -17.92
C ALA A 197 -5.61 -0.20 -17.73
N ARG A 198 -4.94 0.42 -18.71
CA ARG A 198 -3.54 0.85 -18.56
C ARG A 198 -3.53 2.14 -17.76
N ILE A 199 -3.33 2.01 -16.45
CA ILE A 199 -3.35 3.14 -15.53
C ILE A 199 -1.97 3.74 -15.26
N GLY A 200 -0.92 3.19 -15.88
CA GLY A 200 0.46 3.56 -15.58
C GLY A 200 0.87 3.07 -14.19
N ASP A 201 2.00 3.57 -13.72
CA ASP A 201 2.56 3.13 -12.44
C ASP A 201 1.75 3.69 -11.26
N VAL A 202 1.58 2.88 -10.23
CA VAL A 202 0.95 3.28 -8.96
C VAL A 202 2.00 3.14 -7.86
N ALA A 203 2.36 4.26 -7.25
CA ALA A 203 3.22 4.30 -6.08
C ALA A 203 2.38 4.65 -4.87
N TYR A 204 2.30 3.72 -3.91
CA TYR A 204 1.78 3.96 -2.58
C TYR A 204 2.92 4.45 -1.71
N ASP A 205 2.99 5.75 -1.45
CA ASP A 205 3.98 6.38 -0.60
C ASP A 205 3.47 6.49 0.85
N GLY A 206 4.39 6.54 1.81
CA GLY A 206 4.06 6.52 3.24
C GLY A 206 3.27 5.28 3.67
N ALA A 207 3.40 4.18 2.92
CA ALA A 207 2.69 2.94 3.13
C ALA A 207 3.13 2.29 4.44
N HIS A 208 2.19 2.15 5.38
CA HIS A 208 2.43 1.39 6.61
C HIS A 208 1.12 0.92 7.25
N ALA A 209 1.23 -0.13 8.05
CA ALA A 209 0.17 -0.64 8.89
C ALA A 209 0.51 -0.46 10.37
N THR A 210 -0.51 -0.36 11.21
CA THR A 210 -0.36 -0.33 12.67
C THR A 210 -0.97 -1.60 13.26
N GLU A 211 -0.17 -2.26 14.09
CA GLU A 211 -0.61 -3.35 14.93
C GLU A 211 -1.42 -2.83 16.12
N LYS A 212 -2.27 -3.67 16.70
CA LYS A 212 -2.99 -3.34 17.94
C LYS A 212 -2.08 -3.09 19.14
N SER A 213 -0.84 -3.59 19.07
CA SER A 213 0.24 -3.29 20.02
C SER A 213 0.66 -1.82 19.99
N GLY A 214 0.38 -1.12 18.88
CA GLY A 214 0.86 0.23 18.58
C GLY A 214 2.12 0.26 17.71
N ALA A 215 2.72 -0.89 17.42
CA ALA A 215 3.86 -0.97 16.49
C ALA A 215 3.42 -0.67 15.06
N THR A 216 4.30 -0.06 14.28
CA THR A 216 4.11 0.19 12.84
C THR A 216 5.03 -0.68 12.02
N VAL A 217 4.49 -1.27 10.96
CA VAL A 217 5.24 -2.10 10.01
C VAL A 217 5.04 -1.55 8.59
N GLY A 218 6.13 -1.57 7.82
CA GLY A 218 6.16 -1.09 6.45
C GLY A 218 6.31 -2.23 5.43
N PRO A 219 6.33 -1.91 4.13
CA PRO A 219 6.36 -2.92 3.07
C PRO A 219 7.61 -3.81 3.05
N LEU A 220 8.72 -3.41 3.67
CA LEU A 220 9.92 -4.25 3.81
C LEU A 220 9.89 -5.19 5.02
N ASP A 221 8.78 -5.31 5.73
CA ASP A 221 8.61 -6.32 6.78
C ASP A 221 8.88 -7.73 6.23
N ASP A 222 9.50 -8.60 7.03
CA ASP A 222 9.89 -9.95 6.61
C ASP A 222 8.70 -10.88 6.29
N ARG A 223 7.50 -10.47 6.69
CA ARG A 223 6.23 -11.14 6.38
C ARG A 223 5.55 -10.57 5.13
N ALA A 224 6.18 -9.62 4.44
CA ALA A 224 5.67 -9.06 3.21
C ALA A 224 5.66 -10.10 2.08
N THR A 225 4.65 -10.04 1.23
CA THR A 225 4.53 -10.85 0.01
C THR A 225 4.17 -9.94 -1.15
N VAL A 226 4.84 -10.14 -2.28
CA VAL A 226 4.57 -9.42 -3.52
C VAL A 226 3.61 -10.23 -4.40
N VAL A 227 2.64 -9.54 -4.98
CA VAL A 227 1.69 -10.08 -5.95
C VAL A 227 1.87 -9.35 -7.28
N ASN A 228 1.95 -10.09 -8.38
CA ASN A 228 2.01 -9.51 -9.72
C ASN A 228 0.92 -10.09 -10.62
N ILE A 229 0.40 -9.25 -11.52
CA ILE A 229 -0.53 -9.70 -12.54
C ILE A 229 0.22 -10.47 -13.62
N ARG A 230 -0.26 -11.68 -13.94
CA ARG A 230 0.20 -12.49 -15.08
C ARG A 230 -0.95 -12.75 -16.05
N ARG A 231 -0.65 -12.82 -17.35
CA ARG A 231 -1.58 -13.21 -18.42
C ARG A 231 -0.93 -14.30 -19.26
N GLY A 232 -1.39 -15.55 -19.09
CA GLY A 232 -0.68 -16.70 -19.67
C GLY A 232 0.75 -16.77 -19.13
N ASP A 233 1.75 -16.66 -19.99
CA ASP A 233 3.17 -16.67 -19.61
C ASP A 233 3.80 -15.28 -19.46
N VAL A 234 3.00 -14.23 -19.54
CA VAL A 234 3.47 -12.85 -19.54
C VAL A 234 3.13 -12.16 -18.23
N THR A 235 4.15 -11.72 -17.51
CA THR A 235 4.00 -10.80 -16.37
C THR A 235 3.67 -9.41 -16.90
N VAL A 236 2.52 -8.86 -16.51
CA VAL A 236 2.04 -7.55 -16.99
C VAL A 236 2.23 -6.44 -15.97
N THR A 237 2.59 -6.79 -14.73
CA THR A 237 3.00 -5.83 -13.71
C THR A 237 4.22 -6.31 -12.93
N GLU A 238 5.04 -5.38 -12.47
CA GLU A 238 6.14 -5.63 -11.56
C GLU A 238 5.97 -4.75 -10.32
N THR A 239 5.96 -5.36 -9.14
CA THR A 239 5.83 -4.66 -7.87
C THR A 239 7.17 -4.63 -7.14
N ASP A 240 7.60 -3.43 -6.78
CA ASP A 240 8.81 -3.14 -6.01
C ASP A 240 8.42 -2.61 -4.61
N LEU A 241 9.15 -3.02 -3.58
CA LEU A 241 8.98 -2.55 -2.21
C LEU A 241 10.10 -1.59 -1.82
N GLY A 242 9.72 -0.51 -1.14
CA GLY A 242 10.60 0.39 -0.42
C GLY A 242 10.23 0.45 1.05
N GLY A 243 11.07 1.09 1.87
CA GLY A 243 10.87 1.12 3.34
C GLY A 243 9.49 1.61 3.78
N GLU A 244 8.92 2.57 3.04
CA GLU A 244 7.56 3.09 3.23
C GLU A 244 6.82 3.19 1.89
N SER A 245 7.16 2.35 0.91
CA SER A 245 6.49 2.42 -0.40
C SER A 245 6.23 1.07 -1.06
N VAL A 246 5.13 1.01 -1.81
CA VAL A 246 4.79 -0.10 -2.72
C VAL A 246 4.60 0.50 -4.10
N THR A 247 5.48 0.16 -5.04
CA THR A 247 5.40 0.66 -6.42
C THR A 247 5.02 -0.46 -7.37
N ILE A 248 3.88 -0.33 -8.03
CA ILE A 248 3.40 -1.26 -9.05
C ILE A 248 3.63 -0.64 -10.41
N ARG A 249 4.50 -1.24 -11.22
CA ARG A 249 4.78 -0.82 -12.59
C ARG A 249 4.03 -1.68 -13.59
N PHE A 250 3.47 -1.06 -14.63
CA PHE A 250 2.88 -1.79 -15.74
C PHE A 250 3.94 -2.01 -16.82
N THR A 251 4.19 -3.27 -17.18
CA THR A 251 5.27 -3.64 -18.10
C THR A 251 4.90 -3.50 -19.58
N GLN A 252 3.66 -3.06 -19.89
CA GLN A 252 3.12 -2.97 -21.26
C GLN A 252 2.32 -1.70 -21.56
#